data_AF-S4PJX5-F1
#
_entry.id   AF-S4PJX5-F1
#
_cell.length_a   1.000
_cell.length_b   1.000
_cell.length_c   1.000
_cell.angle_alpha   90.00
_cell.angle_beta   90.00
_cell.angle_gamma   90.00
#
_symmetry.space_group_name_H-M   'P 1'
#
loop_
_entity.id
_entity.type
_entity.pdbx_description
1 polymer ?
#
loop_
_entity_poly.entity_id
_entity_poly.type
_entity_poly.pdbx_seq_one_letter_code
_entity_poly.pdbx_strand_id
1 'polypeptide(L)'
;KYIYTRGKGSVTELIAKWLCGMGVPPETIVANELMEMFDATSNSELNSTAGDDKPEFLFMENNRHYIDSNPQIFKWLSLLRRQFPLSTKADYVLANMCWEYAMEWQKSLNKTIELEAVLQCLE
;
A
#
# COMPACT_ATOMS: atom_id res chain seq x y z
N LYS A 1 -29.01 -10.54 -3.65
CA LYS A 1 -28.21 -10.07 -4.82
C LYS A 1 -27.94 -8.59 -4.60
N TYR A 2 -26.77 -8.23 -4.04
CA TYR A 2 -26.43 -6.84 -3.77
C TYR A 2 -25.78 -6.25 -5.03
N ILE A 3 -26.51 -5.38 -5.72
CA ILE A 3 -25.99 -4.66 -6.88
C ILE A 3 -25.06 -3.58 -6.32
N TYR A 4 -23.78 -3.68 -6.63
CA TYR A 4 -22.78 -2.68 -6.28
C TYR A 4 -22.98 -1.46 -7.19
N THR A 5 -23.47 -0.35 -6.63
CA THR A 5 -23.91 0.84 -7.39
C THR A 5 -22.80 1.87 -7.63
N ARG A 6 -21.59 1.64 -7.12
CA ARG A 6 -20.42 2.49 -7.36
C ARG A 6 -19.50 1.86 -8.41
N GLY A 7 -18.83 2.69 -9.22
CA GLY A 7 -17.98 2.26 -10.32
C GLY A 7 -16.82 1.34 -9.90
N LYS A 8 -16.08 0.80 -10.89
CA LYS A 8 -15.01 -0.21 -10.68
C LYS A 8 -13.89 0.21 -9.69
N GLY A 9 -13.72 1.50 -9.41
CA GLY A 9 -12.70 2.02 -8.46
C GLY A 9 -13.13 2.12 -7.00
N SER A 10 -14.39 1.83 -6.68
CA SER A 10 -14.95 1.98 -5.33
C SER A 10 -14.29 1.13 -4.26
N VAL A 11 -13.80 -0.06 -4.60
CA VAL A 11 -13.09 -0.92 -3.65
C VAL A 11 -11.73 -0.31 -3.30
N THR A 12 -10.96 0.13 -4.28
CA THR A 12 -9.67 0.79 -4.05
C THR A 12 -9.83 2.07 -3.23
N GLU A 13 -10.85 2.88 -3.54
CA GLU A 13 -11.16 4.10 -2.80
C GLU A 13 -11.46 3.81 -1.32
N LEU A 14 -12.25 2.77 -1.04
CA LEU A 14 -12.55 2.36 0.34
C LEU A 14 -11.31 1.85 1.08
N ILE A 15 -10.45 1.10 0.39
CA ILE A 15 -9.19 0.59 0.97
C ILE A 15 -8.25 1.76 1.29
N ALA A 16 -8.07 2.70 0.38
CA ALA A 16 -7.24 3.88 0.59
C ALA A 16 -7.75 4.72 1.77
N LYS A 17 -9.06 5.01 1.83
CA LYS A 17 -9.67 5.74 2.96
C LYS A 17 -9.44 5.04 4.29
N TRP A 18 -9.59 3.72 4.32
CA TRP A 18 -9.32 2.93 5.51
C TRP A 18 -7.85 3.03 5.92
N LEU A 19 -6.90 2.84 5.00
CA LEU A 19 -5.46 2.91 5.27
C LEU A 19 -5.02 4.31 5.73
N CYS A 20 -5.46 5.36 5.05
CA CYS A 20 -5.22 6.75 5.48
C CYS A 20 -5.81 7.01 6.87
N GLY A 21 -7.02 6.52 7.15
CA GLY A 21 -7.67 6.65 8.45
C GLY A 21 -6.97 5.89 9.59
N MET A 22 -6.20 4.85 9.26
CA MET A 22 -5.34 4.13 10.20
C MET A 22 -3.94 4.74 10.33
N GLY A 23 -3.62 5.77 9.54
CA GLY A 23 -2.30 6.42 9.56
C GLY A 23 -1.19 5.56 8.96
N VAL A 24 -1.52 4.70 7.99
CA VAL A 24 -0.52 3.84 7.33
C VAL A 24 0.34 4.68 6.37
N PRO A 25 1.69 4.62 6.46
CA PRO A 25 2.57 5.30 5.52
C PRO A 25 2.45 4.72 4.11
N PRO A 26 2.49 5.53 3.04
CA PRO A 26 2.42 5.07 1.65
C PRO A 26 3.46 4.00 1.29
N GLU A 27 4.70 4.18 1.76
CA GLU A 27 5.85 3.30 1.50
C GLU A 27 5.58 1.88 2.02
N THR A 28 4.79 1.76 3.08
CA THR A 28 4.46 0.48 3.69
C THR A 28 3.56 -0.37 2.77
N ILE A 29 2.75 0.26 1.91
CA ILE A 29 1.90 -0.46 0.95
C ILE A 29 2.76 -1.14 -0.11
N VAL A 30 3.76 -0.43 -0.62
CA VAL A 30 4.74 -0.95 -1.58
C VAL A 30 5.59 -2.04 -0.95
N ALA A 31 6.12 -1.79 0.25
CA ALA A 31 6.92 -2.78 0.99
C ALA A 31 6.12 -4.07 1.25
N ASN A 32 4.85 -3.96 1.61
CA ASN A 32 3.99 -5.13 1.82
C ASN A 32 3.72 -5.91 0.52
N GLU A 33 3.49 -5.24 -0.60
CA GLU A 33 3.32 -5.90 -1.90
C GLU A 33 4.60 -6.64 -2.32
N LEU A 34 5.76 -5.99 -2.19
CA LEU A 34 7.06 -6.60 -2.48
C LEU A 34 7.34 -7.82 -1.59
N MET A 35 7.05 -7.73 -0.29
CA MET A 35 7.21 -8.85 0.64
C MET A 35 6.39 -10.07 0.20
N GLU A 36 5.12 -9.87 -0.19
CA GLU A 36 4.28 -10.96 -0.69
C GLU A 36 4.80 -11.53 -2.04
N MET A 37 5.36 -10.69 -2.92
CA MET A 37 5.97 -11.13 -4.17
C MET A 37 7.24 -11.97 -3.95
N PHE A 38 8.10 -11.57 -3.01
CA PHE A 38 9.30 -12.32 -2.66
C PHE A 38 8.97 -13.62 -1.91
N ASP A 39 7.97 -13.61 -1.02
CA ASP A 39 7.45 -14.82 -0.36
C ASP A 39 6.85 -15.81 -1.36
N ALA A 40 6.14 -15.32 -2.38
CA ALA A 40 5.62 -16.16 -3.45
C ALA A 40 6.74 -16.76 -4.32
N THR A 41 7.82 -15.99 -4.54
CA THR A 41 8.96 -16.40 -5.38
C THR A 41 9.88 -17.39 -4.68
N SER A 42 10.13 -17.19 -3.37
CA SER A 42 10.99 -18.07 -2.56
C SER A 42 10.41 -19.48 -2.40
N ASN A 43 9.08 -19.62 -2.38
CA ASN A 43 8.39 -20.92 -2.39
C ASN A 43 8.49 -21.72 -3.71
N SER A 44 9.13 -21.17 -4.75
CA SER A 44 9.27 -21.80 -6.08
C SER A 44 10.68 -22.36 -6.39
N GLU A 45 11.60 -22.34 -5.43
CA GLU A 45 13.01 -22.81 -5.49
C GLU A 45 13.68 -22.91 -6.88
N LEU A 46 14.53 -21.92 -7.23
CA LEU A 46 15.83 -22.11 -7.91
C LEU A 46 16.66 -20.81 -7.89
N ASN A 47 17.83 -20.89 -7.25
CA ASN A 47 18.99 -19.98 -7.27
C ASN A 47 19.00 -18.72 -6.37
N SER A 48 19.44 -18.96 -5.13
CA SER A 48 20.70 -18.47 -4.53
C SER A 48 21.46 -17.32 -5.23
N THR A 49 21.85 -16.32 -4.41
CA THR A 49 23.04 -15.45 -4.51
C THR A 49 23.05 -14.18 -5.37
N ALA A 50 21.91 -13.68 -5.87
CA ALA A 50 21.86 -12.39 -6.59
C ALA A 50 20.71 -11.44 -6.16
N GLY A 51 20.13 -11.66 -4.97
CA GLY A 51 18.89 -11.01 -4.53
C GLY A 51 19.04 -9.79 -3.62
N ASP A 52 20.15 -9.67 -2.87
CA ASP A 52 20.34 -8.63 -1.85
C ASP A 52 20.58 -7.22 -2.44
N ASP A 53 21.09 -7.12 -3.67
CA ASP A 53 21.44 -5.84 -4.29
C ASP A 53 20.32 -5.23 -5.14
N LYS A 54 19.12 -5.83 -5.14
CA LYS A 54 17.98 -5.26 -5.89
C LYS A 54 17.39 -4.08 -5.13
N PRO A 55 17.16 -2.92 -5.79
CA PRO A 55 16.61 -1.75 -5.12
C PRO A 55 15.25 -2.03 -4.47
N GLU A 56 14.44 -2.93 -5.05
CA GLU A 56 13.14 -3.33 -4.49
C GLU A 56 13.28 -4.14 -3.20
N PHE A 57 14.28 -5.03 -3.12
CA PHE A 57 14.53 -5.81 -1.90
C PHE A 57 15.05 -4.92 -0.77
N LEU A 58 16.00 -4.02 -1.07
CA LEU A 58 16.49 -3.02 -0.12
C LEU A 58 15.37 -2.09 0.36
N PHE A 59 14.51 -1.63 -0.55
CA PHE A 59 13.35 -0.81 -0.20
C PHE A 59 12.40 -1.55 0.74
N MET A 60 12.08 -2.80 0.43
CA MET A 60 11.24 -3.65 1.28
C MET A 60 11.83 -3.78 2.69
N GLU A 61 13.11 -4.15 2.80
CA GLU A 61 13.76 -4.39 4.09
C GLU A 61 13.83 -3.11 4.94
N ASN A 62 14.14 -1.96 4.31
CA ASN A 62 14.18 -0.67 4.99
C ASN A 62 12.80 -0.27 5.57
N ASN A 63 11.71 -0.64 4.91
CA ASN A 63 10.35 -0.27 5.30
C ASN A 63 9.59 -1.38 6.04
N ARG A 64 10.20 -2.56 6.21
CA ARG A 64 9.59 -3.74 6.85
C ARG A 64 9.11 -3.46 8.28
N HIS A 65 9.83 -2.63 9.02
CA HIS A 65 9.50 -2.28 10.39
C HIS A 65 8.09 -1.66 10.55
N TYR A 66 7.58 -0.96 9.53
CA TYR A 66 6.22 -0.42 9.54
C TYR A 66 5.14 -1.51 9.48
N ILE A 67 5.44 -2.60 8.74
CA ILE A 67 4.56 -3.77 8.62
C ILE A 67 4.54 -4.53 9.95
N ASP A 68 5.72 -4.81 10.51
CA ASP A 68 5.88 -5.56 11.75
C ASP A 68 5.29 -4.83 12.96
N SER A 69 5.26 -3.49 12.92
CA SER A 69 4.61 -2.66 13.94
C SER A 69 3.09 -2.81 13.95
N ASN A 70 2.46 -3.14 12.81
CA ASN A 70 1.00 -3.20 12.65
C ASN A 70 0.53 -4.46 11.91
N PRO A 71 0.81 -5.67 12.43
CA PRO A 71 0.63 -6.91 11.67
C PRO A 71 -0.84 -7.20 11.33
N GLN A 72 -1.80 -6.69 12.12
CA GLN A 72 -3.23 -6.93 11.87
C GLN A 72 -3.74 -6.18 10.64
N ILE A 73 -3.26 -4.95 10.39
CA ILE A 73 -3.64 -4.16 9.21
C ILE A 73 -3.21 -4.94 7.95
N PHE A 74 -1.96 -5.39 7.92
CA PHE A 74 -1.42 -6.10 6.76
C PHE A 74 -2.01 -7.50 6.60
N LYS A 75 -2.33 -8.19 7.70
CA LYS A 75 -3.12 -9.42 7.63
C LYS A 75 -4.48 -9.21 6.96
N TRP A 76 -5.18 -8.12 7.26
CA TRP A 76 -6.45 -7.79 6.61
C TRP A 76 -6.26 -7.35 5.16
N LEU A 77 -5.20 -6.60 4.86
CA LEU A 77 -4.84 -6.21 3.50
C LEU A 77 -4.56 -7.43 2.62
N SER A 78 -3.80 -8.43 3.12
CA SER A 78 -3.57 -9.69 2.40
C SER A 78 -4.86 -10.46 2.13
N LEU A 79 -5.81 -10.47 3.07
CA LEU A 79 -7.13 -11.08 2.86
C LEU A 79 -7.94 -10.35 1.78
N LEU A 80 -7.89 -9.01 1.77
CA LEU A 80 -8.52 -8.19 0.73
C LEU A 80 -7.88 -8.43 -0.63
N ARG A 81 -6.54 -8.54 -0.69
CA ARG A 81 -5.80 -8.79 -1.92
C ARG A 81 -6.15 -10.13 -2.56
N ARG A 82 -6.46 -11.15 -1.76
CA ARG A 82 -6.98 -12.43 -2.27
C ARG A 82 -8.36 -12.32 -2.94
N GLN A 83 -9.21 -11.40 -2.50
CA GLN A 83 -10.57 -11.20 -3.06
C GLN A 83 -10.61 -10.13 -4.16
N PHE A 84 -9.75 -9.12 -4.06
CA PHE A 84 -9.68 -7.98 -4.98
C PHE A 84 -8.23 -7.68 -5.40
N PRO A 85 -7.54 -8.59 -6.12
CA PRO A 85 -6.11 -8.44 -6.43
C PRO A 85 -5.80 -7.17 -7.22
N LEU A 86 -6.68 -6.80 -8.15
CA LEU A 86 -6.50 -5.60 -8.95
C LEU A 86 -6.74 -4.33 -8.15
N SER A 87 -7.68 -4.33 -7.20
CA SER A 87 -8.00 -3.13 -6.41
C SER A 87 -6.98 -2.84 -5.31
N THR A 88 -6.11 -3.81 -5.00
CA THR A 88 -5.12 -3.77 -3.91
C THR A 88 -3.68 -3.69 -4.41
N LYS A 89 -3.48 -3.48 -5.71
CA LYS A 89 -2.14 -3.17 -6.21
C LYS A 89 -1.64 -1.86 -5.62
N ALA A 90 -0.36 -1.79 -5.29
CA ALA A 90 0.25 -0.62 -4.67
C ALA A 90 -0.06 0.66 -5.46
N ASP A 91 0.18 0.70 -6.77
CA ASP A 91 -0.06 1.87 -7.63
C ASP A 91 -1.49 2.45 -7.49
N TYR A 92 -2.50 1.57 -7.48
CA TYR A 92 -3.89 2.01 -7.40
C TYR A 92 -4.25 2.50 -6.00
N VAL A 93 -3.75 1.83 -4.96
CA VAL A 93 -3.96 2.23 -3.57
C VAL A 93 -3.28 3.58 -3.32
N LEU A 94 -2.02 3.73 -3.72
CA LEU A 94 -1.24 4.97 -3.60
C LEU A 94 -1.89 6.14 -4.33
N ALA A 95 -2.34 5.96 -5.58
CA ALA A 95 -3.04 7.02 -6.31
C ALA A 95 -4.30 7.51 -5.56
N ASN A 96 -5.04 6.59 -4.91
CA ASN A 96 -6.20 6.96 -4.12
C ASN A 96 -5.81 7.56 -2.77
N MET A 97 -4.74 7.09 -2.12
CA MET A 97 -4.20 7.70 -0.89
C MET A 97 -3.73 9.13 -1.15
N CYS A 98 -3.00 9.36 -2.24
CA CYS A 98 -2.58 10.68 -2.71
C CYS A 98 -3.77 11.62 -2.86
N TRP A 99 -4.86 11.14 -3.48
CA TRP A 99 -6.07 11.92 -3.63
C TRP A 99 -6.71 12.27 -2.27
N GLU A 100 -6.82 11.30 -1.35
CA GLU A 100 -7.40 11.54 -0.03
C GLU A 100 -6.57 12.55 0.78
N TYR A 101 -5.24 12.43 0.78
CA TYR A 101 -4.36 13.40 1.45
C TYR A 101 -4.42 14.78 0.79
N ALA A 102 -4.48 14.85 -0.54
CA ALA A 102 -4.62 16.11 -1.26
C ALA A 102 -5.95 16.80 -0.95
N MET A 103 -7.03 16.05 -0.84
CA MET A 103 -8.34 16.56 -0.43
C MET A 103 -8.35 17.06 1.01
N GLU A 104 -7.61 16.41 1.92
CA GLU A 104 -7.49 16.88 3.31
C GLU A 104 -6.60 18.13 3.40
N TRP A 105 -5.49 18.16 2.67
CA TRP A 105 -4.61 19.33 2.58
C TRP A 105 -5.33 20.55 1.99
N GLN A 106 -6.17 20.35 0.95
CA GLN A 106 -6.95 21.43 0.34
C GLN A 106 -7.86 22.16 1.35
N LYS A 107 -8.34 21.46 2.38
CA LYS A 107 -9.17 22.07 3.45
C LYS A 107 -8.34 22.99 4.35
N SER A 108 -7.02 22.80 4.43
CA SER A 108 -6.14 23.57 5.31
C SER A 108 -4.70 23.57 4.78
N LEU A 109 -4.39 24.49 3.88
CA LEU A 109 -3.10 24.58 3.18
C LEU A 109 -1.88 24.76 4.11
N ASN A 110 -2.09 25.23 5.34
CA ASN A 110 -1.04 25.40 6.34
C ASN A 110 -0.59 24.09 6.98
N LYS A 111 -1.33 22.99 6.79
CA LYS A 111 -0.95 21.71 7.37
C LYS A 111 0.07 21.01 6.46
N THR A 112 1.32 21.04 6.89
CA THR A 112 2.43 20.49 6.12
C THR A 112 2.48 18.95 6.15
N ILE A 113 1.84 18.33 7.16
CA ILE A 113 1.82 16.88 7.34
C ILE A 113 1.04 16.20 6.20
N GLU A 114 -0.14 16.71 5.85
CA GLU A 114 -0.92 16.18 4.75
C GLU A 114 -0.23 16.42 3.39
N LEU A 115 0.50 17.52 3.23
CA LEU A 115 1.32 17.76 2.04
C LEU A 115 2.49 16.77 1.94
N GLU A 116 3.17 16.50 3.04
CA GLU A 116 4.24 15.49 3.11
C GLU A 116 3.72 14.10 2.74
N ALA A 117 2.54 13.71 3.26
CA ALA A 117 1.90 12.45 2.90
C ALA A 117 1.50 12.38 1.41
N VAL A 118 1.10 13.50 0.79
CA VAL A 118 0.90 13.57 -0.67
C VAL A 118 2.19 13.30 -1.42
N LEU A 119 3.30 13.90 -1.01
CA LEU A 119 4.61 13.72 -1.66
C LEU A 119 5.09 12.27 -1.54
N GLN A 120 4.95 11.66 -0.36
CA GLN A 120 5.29 10.25 -0.12
C GLN A 120 4.51 9.26 -1.00
N CYS A 121 3.31 9.63 -1.46
CA CYS A 121 2.53 8.79 -2.38
C CYS A 121 3.02 8.88 -3.83
N LEU A 122 3.85 9.87 -4.17
CA LEU A 122 4.33 10.16 -5.53
C LEU A 122 5.80 9.80 -5.76
N GLU A 123 6.55 9.55 -4.68
CA GLU A 123 7.92 9.03 -4.70
C GLU A 123 7.96 7.52 -4.95
#